data_AF-A0A0L8KW36-F1
#
_entry.id   AF-A0A0L8KW36-F1
#
_cell.length_a   1.000
_cell.length_b   1.000
_cell.length_c   1.000
_cell.angle_alpha   90.00
_cell.angle_beta   90.00
_cell.angle_gamma   90.00
#
_symmetry.space_group_name_H-M   'P 1'
#
loop_
_entity.id
_entity.type
_entity.pdbx_description
1 polymer ?
#
loop_
_entity_poly.entity_id
_entity_poly.type
_entity_poly.pdbx_seq_one_letter_code
_entity_poly.pdbx_strand_id
1 'polypeptide(L)' 'MRNRDRVADVTGVVSAGQYPAISGEDLAEVFSTRLGRTVTYEATDPHARDSGAAVLPAVHRATGPVRSPA' A
#
# COMPACT_ATOMS: atom_id res chain seq x y z
N MET A 1 28.48 10.06 -31.52
CA MET A 1 28.20 8.89 -30.66
C MET A 1 27.75 9.40 -29.30
N ARG A 2 26.45 9.32 -28.95
CA ARG A 2 25.90 9.85 -27.69
C ARG A 2 26.33 8.93 -26.54
N ASN A 3 27.05 9.50 -25.58
CA ASN A 3 27.54 8.82 -24.39
C ASN A 3 26.36 8.58 -23.43
N ARG A 4 25.62 7.48 -23.63
CA ARG A 4 24.51 7.05 -22.74
C ARG A 4 25.01 6.22 -21.54
N ASP A 5 26.32 6.09 -21.35
CA ASP A 5 26.91 5.10 -20.43
C ASP A 5 27.49 5.69 -19.14
N ARG A 6 27.01 6.86 -18.71
CA ARG A 6 27.35 7.43 -17.39
C ARG A 6 26.10 7.76 -16.58
N VAL A 7 25.22 6.78 -16.41
CA VAL A 7 24.29 6.84 -15.27
C VAL A 7 25.12 6.39 -14.07
N ALA A 8 25.51 7.34 -13.22
CA ALA A 8 26.15 6.99 -11.95
C ALA A 8 25.16 6.14 -11.14
N ASP A 9 25.62 5.02 -10.59
CA ASP A 9 24.82 4.26 -9.64
C ASP A 9 24.43 5.19 -8.48
N VAL A 10 23.13 5.38 -8.31
CA VAL A 10 22.61 6.23 -7.24
C VAL A 10 22.68 5.42 -5.95
N THR A 11 23.74 5.64 -5.17
CA THR A 11 23.91 5.03 -3.85
C THR A 11 23.53 6.04 -2.75
N GLY A 12 22.59 5.66 -1.88
CA GLY A 12 22.18 6.48 -0.74
C GLY A 12 20.93 5.93 -0.02
N VAL A 13 20.71 6.36 1.22
CA VAL A 13 19.46 6.06 1.95
C VAL A 13 18.43 7.12 1.58
N VAL A 14 17.28 6.69 1.04
CA VAL A 14 16.15 7.57 0.75
C VAL A 14 15.04 7.28 1.74
N SER A 15 14.66 8.28 2.52
CA SER A 15 13.45 8.20 3.35
C SER A 15 12.23 8.41 2.46
N ALA A 16 11.38 7.38 2.35
CA ALA A 16 10.08 7.48 1.72
C ALA A 16 9.00 7.62 2.79
N GLY A 17 8.07 8.56 2.61
CA GLY A 17 6.97 8.81 3.54
C GLY A 17 5.94 9.76 2.96
N GLN A 18 4.79 9.83 3.61
CA GLN A 18 3.69 10.75 3.28
C GLN A 18 3.77 12.00 4.18
N TYR A 19 3.63 13.19 3.59
CA TYR A 19 3.52 14.46 4.30
C TYR A 19 2.26 15.21 3.86
N PRO A 20 1.37 15.64 4.79
CA PRO A 20 1.45 15.37 6.22
C PRO A 20 1.35 13.86 6.51
N ALA A 21 1.91 13.45 7.66
CA ALA A 21 1.75 12.07 8.10
C ALA A 21 0.25 11.81 8.32
N ILE A 22 -0.23 10.70 7.77
CA ILE A 22 -1.60 10.23 7.95
C ILE A 22 -1.53 9.01 8.88
N SER A 23 -2.32 9.02 9.94
CA SER A 23 -2.42 7.90 10.88
C SER A 23 -3.29 6.77 10.34
N GLY A 24 -3.22 5.59 10.95
CA GLY A 24 -4.09 4.48 10.59
C GLY A 24 -5.56 4.78 10.88
N GLU A 25 -5.81 5.51 11.96
CA GLU A 25 -7.12 5.99 12.38
C GLU A 25 -7.72 6.96 11.36
N ASP A 26 -6.93 7.91 10.85
CA ASP A 26 -7.35 8.83 9.79
C ASP A 26 -7.76 8.06 8.52
N LEU A 27 -7.00 7.01 8.17
CA LEU A 27 -7.35 6.14 7.05
C LEU A 27 -8.66 5.41 7.31
N ALA A 28 -8.84 4.84 8.50
CA ALA A 28 -10.06 4.12 8.86
C ALA A 28 -11.31 5.01 8.80
N GLU A 29 -11.20 6.28 9.20
CA GLU A 29 -12.27 7.27 9.08
C GLU A 29 -12.63 7.54 7.60
N VAL A 30 -11.63 7.81 6.78
CA VAL A 30 -11.82 8.09 5.35
C VAL A 30 -12.41 6.88 4.63
N PHE A 31 -11.93 5.68 4.94
CA PHE A 31 -12.49 4.45 4.37
C PHE A 31 -13.91 4.19 4.85
N SER A 32 -14.22 4.44 6.12
CA SER A 32 -15.57 4.28 6.66
C SER A 32 -16.56 5.18 5.92
N THR A 33 -16.19 6.44 5.74
CA THR A 33 -16.97 7.44 5.01
C THR A 33 -17.16 7.04 3.55
N ARG A 34 -16.08 6.60 2.88
CA ARG A 34 -16.10 6.20 1.47
C ARG A 34 -16.95 4.95 1.23
N LEU A 35 -16.88 3.98 2.13
CA LEU A 35 -17.52 2.66 1.97
C LEU A 35 -18.92 2.58 2.59
N GLY A 36 -19.32 3.56 3.39
CA GLY A 36 -20.61 3.56 4.10
C GLY A 36 -20.73 2.45 5.15
N ARG A 37 -19.59 1.97 5.69
CA ARG A 37 -19.53 0.92 6.69
C ARG A 37 -18.41 1.19 7.67
N THR A 38 -18.52 0.69 8.90
CA THR A 38 -17.46 0.84 9.90
C THR A 38 -16.19 0.11 9.46
N VAL A 39 -15.09 0.84 9.41
CA VAL A 39 -13.73 0.33 9.26
C VAL A 39 -12.95 0.75 10.50
N THR A 40 -12.19 -0.18 11.06
CA THR A 40 -11.36 0.03 12.25
C THR A 40 -9.91 -0.19 11.87
N TYR A 41 -9.03 0.68 12.35
CA TYR A 41 -7.60 0.47 12.26
C TYR A 41 -7.16 -0.46 13.40
N GLU A 42 -6.37 -1.48 13.05
CA GLU A 42 -5.71 -2.37 13.99
C GLU A 42 -4.21 -2.33 13.73
N ALA A 43 -3.45 -1.80 14.70
CA ALA A 43 -2.01 -1.87 14.65
C ALA A 43 -1.58 -3.34 14.86
N THR A 44 -0.97 -3.94 13.83
CA THR A 44 -0.33 -5.24 14.00
C THR A 44 1.04 -5.03 14.65
N ASP A 45 1.27 -5.66 15.81
CA ASP A 45 2.61 -5.73 16.40
C ASP A 45 3.52 -6.53 15.45
N PRO A 46 4.61 -5.92 14.92
CA PRO A 46 5.56 -6.62 14.05
C PRO A 46 6.15 -7.88 14.71
N HIS A 47 6.28 -7.91 16.03
CA HIS A 47 6.81 -9.04 16.79
C HIS A 47 5.77 -10.13 17.07
N ALA A 48 4.47 -9.80 17.04
CA ALA A 48 3.41 -10.82 17.13
C ALA A 48 3.42 -11.77 15.90
N ARG A 49 4.03 -11.35 14.80
CA ARG A 49 4.12 -12.09 13.55
C ARG A 49 5.08 -13.29 13.61
N ASP A 50 6.05 -13.28 14.53
CA ASP A 50 6.97 -14.40 14.76
C ASP A 50 6.23 -15.67 15.25
N SER A 51 4.94 -15.55 15.60
CA SER A 51 4.06 -16.66 16.00
C SER A 51 3.28 -17.32 14.83
N GLY A 52 3.63 -17.04 13.56
CA GLY A 52 3.26 -17.93 12.43
C GLY A 52 2.11 -17.48 11.52
N ALA A 53 1.64 -16.24 11.58
CA ALA A 53 0.64 -15.73 10.64
C ALA A 53 1.30 -15.09 9.41
N ALA A 54 1.52 -15.88 8.36
CA ALA A 54 1.91 -15.36 7.05
C ALA A 54 0.84 -14.39 6.50
N VAL A 55 1.27 -13.23 5.97
CA VAL A 55 0.42 -12.41 5.09
C VAL A 55 0.38 -13.14 3.78
N LEU A 56 -0.68 -13.92 3.59
CA LEU A 56 -1.02 -14.44 2.29
C LEU A 56 -1.57 -13.27 1.47
N PRO A 57 -1.12 -13.07 0.21
CA PRO A 57 -1.74 -12.10 -0.65
C PRO A 57 -3.22 -12.46 -0.80
N ALA A 58 -4.11 -11.60 -0.32
CA ALA A 58 -5.54 -11.74 -0.55
C ALA A 58 -5.79 -11.49 -2.05
N VAL A 59 -5.94 -12.56 -2.82
CA VAL A 59 -6.29 -12.47 -4.24
C VAL A 59 -7.77 -12.10 -4.32
N HIS A 60 -8.10 -10.81 -4.29
CA HIS A 60 -9.45 -10.36 -4.59
C HIS A 60 -9.68 -10.51 -6.09
N ARG A 61 -10.39 -11.57 -6.51
CA ARG A 61 -10.88 -11.69 -7.88
C ARG A 61 -11.88 -10.58 -8.12
N ALA A 62 -11.47 -9.54 -8.83
CA ALA A 62 -12.37 -8.50 -9.33
C ALA A 62 -13.39 -9.14 -10.28
N THR A 63 -14.57 -9.51 -9.76
CA THR A 63 -15.73 -9.85 -10.58
C THR A 63 -16.50 -8.57 -10.88
N GLY A 64 -15.92 -7.73 -11.73
CA GLY A 64 -16.62 -6.63 -12.41
C GLY A 64 -16.93 -7.02 -13.85
N PRO A 65 -18.07 -6.60 -14.43
CA PRO A 65 -18.37 -6.89 -15.82
C PRO A 65 -17.37 -6.18 -16.74
N VAL A 66 -16.71 -6.96 -17.61
CA VAL A 66 -15.87 -6.42 -18.68
C VAL A 66 -16.78 -5.73 -19.69
N ARG A 67 -16.74 -4.39 -19.74
CA ARG A 67 -17.34 -3.65 -20.85
C ARG A 67 -16.43 -3.83 -22.08
N SER A 68 -16.97 -4.48 -23.11
CA SER A 68 -16.30 -4.61 -24.41
C SER A 68 -16.19 -3.23 -25.06
N PRO A 69 -15.03 -2.86 -25.63
CA PRO A 69 -14.93 -1.67 -26.46
C PRO A 69 -15.74 -1.87 -27.75
N ALA A 70 -16.38 -0.78 -28.20
CA ALA A 70 -17.13 -0.70 -29.45
C ALA A 70 -16.19 -0.53 -30.66
#